data_AF-A0A354YZP4-F1
#
_entry.id   AF-A0A354YZP4-F1
#
_cell.length_a   1.000
_cell.length_b   1.000
_cell.length_c   1.000
_cell.angle_alpha   90.00
_cell.angle_beta   90.00
_cell.angle_gamma   90.00
#
_symmetry.space_group_name_H-M   'P 1'
#
loop_
_entity.id
_entity.type
_entity.pdbx_description
1 polymer ?
#
loop_
_entity_poly.entity_id
_entity_poly.type
_entity_poly.pdbx_seq_one_letter_code
_entity_poly.pdbx_strand_id
1 'polypeptide(L)' 'QSPGCSMTTAQKLAMARTLVDLGVDTLEAGFAAASPDDFEAVRSIAGSVSGCGVAALAR' A
#
# COMPACT_ATOMS: atom_id res chain seq x y z
N GLN A 1 -4.83 -10.48 4.29
CA GLN A 1 -5.79 -10.27 3.18
C GLN A 1 -7.04 -11.10 3.42
N SER A 2 -8.22 -10.49 3.35
CA SER A 2 -9.50 -11.21 3.51
C SER A 2 -9.97 -11.78 2.17
N PRO A 3 -10.51 -13.01 2.11
CA PRO A 3 -11.09 -13.57 0.88
C PRO A 3 -12.11 -12.60 0.26
N GLY A 4 -12.00 -12.36 -1.05
CA GLY A 4 -12.88 -11.44 -1.79
C GLY A 4 -12.58 -9.96 -1.64
N CYS A 5 -11.56 -9.56 -0.86
CA CYS A 5 -11.19 -8.16 -0.63
C CYS A 5 -9.97 -7.74 -1.47
N SER A 6 -9.90 -8.19 -2.72
CA SER A 6 -8.84 -7.80 -3.64
C SER A 6 -9.07 -6.37 -4.14
N MET A 7 -8.03 -5.54 -4.09
CA MET A 7 -8.06 -4.18 -4.61
C MET A 7 -7.16 -4.06 -5.83
N THR A 8 -7.60 -3.31 -6.83
CA THR A 8 -6.72 -2.86 -7.92
C THR A 8 -5.69 -1.86 -7.41
N THR A 9 -4.60 -1.64 -8.15
CA THR A 9 -3.57 -0.65 -7.78
C THR A 9 -4.15 0.75 -7.58
N ALA A 10 -5.12 1.16 -8.40
CA ALA A 10 -5.80 2.44 -8.27
C ALA A 10 -6.61 2.54 -6.97
N GLN A 11 -7.30 1.45 -6.58
CA GLN A 11 -8.03 1.39 -5.32
C GLN A 11 -7.08 1.40 -4.11
N LYS A 12 -5.95 0.69 -4.18
CA LYS A 12 -4.91 0.73 -3.14
C LYS A 12 -4.35 2.15 -2.95
N LEU A 13 -4.07 2.87 -4.05
CA LEU A 13 -3.61 4.26 -4.01
C LEU A 13 -4.63 5.22 -3.40
N ALA A 14 -5.91 5.09 -3.75
CA ALA A 14 -6.96 5.91 -3.18
C ALA A 14 -7.07 5.71 -1.65
N MET A 15 -7.06 4.44 -1.21
CA MET A 15 -7.07 4.10 0.22
C MET A 15 -5.83 4.63 0.94
N ALA A 16 -4.63 4.47 0.35
CA ALA A 16 -3.38 4.95 0.92
C ALA A 16 -3.41 6.47 1.20
N ARG A 17 -3.94 7.26 0.27
CA ARG A 17 -4.09 8.71 0.45
C ARG A 17 -5.04 9.04 1.60
N THR A 18 -6.20 8.38 1.66
CA THR A 18 -7.16 8.59 2.75
C THR A 18 -6.58 8.24 4.11
N LEU A 19 -5.78 7.18 4.21
CA LEU A 19 -5.11 6.80 5.46
C LEU A 19 -4.03 7.82 5.86
N VAL A 20 -3.26 8.33 4.91
CA VAL A 20 -2.26 9.38 5.15
C VAL A 20 -2.95 10.68 5.61
N ASP A 21 -4.04 11.08 4.97
CA ASP A 21 -4.82 12.27 5.35
C ASP A 21 -5.46 12.13 6.75
N LEU A 22 -5.76 10.89 7.16
CA LEU A 22 -6.20 10.59 8.53
C LEU A 22 -5.09 10.77 9.58
N GLY A 23 -3.83 10.91 9.15
CA GLY A 23 -2.68 11.15 10.01
C GLY A 23 -2.08 9.88 10.61
N VAL A 24 -2.12 8.75 9.88
CA VAL A 24 -1.42 7.53 10.34
C VAL A 24 0.10 7.73 10.33
N ASP A 25 0.79 7.22 11.34
CA ASP A 25 2.25 7.28 11.39
C ASP A 25 2.91 6.29 10.42
N THR A 26 2.24 5.16 10.16
CA THR A 26 2.78 4.08 9.31
C THR A 26 1.68 3.45 8.46
N LEU A 27 2.00 3.22 7.18
CA LEU A 27 1.15 2.56 6.20
C LEU A 27 1.81 1.25 5.73
N GLU A 28 1.20 0.11 6.06
CA GLU A 28 1.57 -1.18 5.46
C GLU A 28 0.97 -1.28 4.05
N ALA A 29 1.80 -1.16 3.01
CA ALA A 29 1.37 -1.09 1.62
C ALA A 29 1.13 -2.46 0.96
N GLY A 30 1.50 -3.55 1.64
CA GLY A 30 1.28 -4.93 1.19
C GLY A 30 2.53 -5.80 1.28
N PHE A 31 2.56 -6.89 0.51
CA PHE A 31 3.67 -7.84 0.46
C PHE A 31 4.36 -7.81 -0.91
N ALA A 32 5.41 -7.02 -1.04
CA ALA A 32 6.07 -6.77 -2.33
C ALA A 32 6.65 -8.04 -2.99
N ALA A 33 7.01 -9.07 -2.22
CA ALA A 33 7.55 -10.32 -2.76
C ALA A 33 6.46 -11.34 -3.18
N ALA A 34 5.17 -11.02 -3.04
CA ALA A 34 4.09 -11.92 -3.40
C ALA A 34 3.98 -12.10 -4.93
N SER A 35 4.13 -11.02 -5.70
CA SER A 35 4.06 -11.01 -7.16
C SER A 35 4.70 -9.73 -7.74
N PRO A 36 5.05 -9.69 -9.04
CA PRO A 36 5.48 -8.45 -9.70
C PRO A 36 4.44 -7.32 -9.63
N ASP A 37 3.15 -7.66 -9.68
CA ASP A 37 2.06 -6.69 -9.56
C ASP A 37 1.97 -6.10 -8.15
N ASP A 38 2.20 -6.92 -7.11
CA ASP A 38 2.28 -6.43 -5.73
C ASP A 38 3.52 -5.57 -5.50
N PHE A 39 4.64 -5.92 -6.12
CA PHE A 39 5.85 -5.09 -6.09
C PHE A 39 5.58 -3.70 -6.68
N GLU A 40 5.01 -3.63 -7.89
CA GLU A 40 4.68 -2.36 -8.54
C GLU A 40 3.61 -1.57 -7.76
N ALA A 41 2.63 -2.26 -7.15
CA ALA A 41 1.66 -1.60 -6.29
C ALA A 41 2.30 -0.96 -5.05
N VAL A 42 3.17 -1.69 -4.32
CA VAL A 42 3.89 -1.16 -3.16
C VAL A 42 4.78 0.00 -3.57
N ARG A 43 5.54 -0.15 -4.66
CA ARG A 43 6.41 0.90 -5.22
C ARG A 43 5.62 2.15 -5.58
N SER A 44 4.47 2.00 -6.24
CA SER A 44 3.63 3.11 -6.63
C SER A 44 3.06 3.85 -5.41
N ILE A 45 2.65 3.13 -4.36
CA ILE A 45 2.16 3.74 -3.12
C ILE A 45 3.30 4.53 -2.46
N ALA A 46 4.47 3.91 -2.29
CA ALA A 46 5.62 4.53 -1.66
C ALA A 46 6.07 5.82 -2.36
N GLY A 47 5.93 5.92 -3.68
CA GLY A 47 6.22 7.14 -4.44
C GLY A 47 5.08 8.17 -4.49
N SER A 48 3.87 7.83 -4.05
CA SER A 48 2.67 8.66 -4.21
C SER A 48 2.15 9.28 -2.90
N VAL A 49 2.66 8.82 -1.76
CA VAL A 49 2.25 9.33 -0.44
C VAL A 49 3.46 9.84 0.35
N SER A 50 3.23 10.78 1.26
CA SER A 50 4.26 11.40 2.09
C SER A 50 3.66 11.81 3.43
N GLY A 51 4.49 12.02 4.45
CA GLY A 51 4.03 12.40 5.80
C GLY A 51 3.81 11.23 6.76
N CYS A 52 3.91 9.98 6.29
CA CYS A 52 3.95 8.77 7.12
C CYS A 52 5.08 7.84 6.67
N GLY A 53 5.47 6.90 7.53
CA GLY A 53 6.31 5.77 7.13
C GLY A 53 5.56 4.82 6.21
N VAL A 54 6.21 4.28 5.17
CA VAL A 54 5.63 3.24 4.31
C VAL A 54 6.38 1.93 4.54
N ALA A 55 5.64 0.87 4.86
CA ALA A 55 6.18 -0.46 5.17
C ALA A 55 5.64 -1.52 4.19
N ALA A 56 6.41 -2.59 4.01
CA ALA A 56 6.00 -3.78 3.26
C ALA A 56 6.35 -5.04 4.05
N LEU A 57 5.48 -6.06 3.98
CA LEU A 57 5.75 -7.36 4.58
C LEU A 57 6.94 -8.04 3.87
N ALA A 58 7.67 -8.88 4.61
CA ALA A 58 8.76 -9.71 4.13
C ALA A 58 8.74 -11.09 4.82
N ARG A 59 9.38 -12.10 4.21
CA ARG A 59 9.59 -13.44 4.78
C ARG A 59 10.99 -13.94 4.49
#